data_AF-R7I5H1-F1
#
_entry.id   AF-R7I5H1-F1
#
_cell.length_a   1.000
_cell.length_b   1.000
_cell.length_c   1.000
_cell.angle_alpha   90.00
_cell.angle_beta   90.00
_cell.angle_gamma   90.00
#
_symmetry.space_group_name_H-M   'P 1'
#
loop_
_entity.id
_entity.type
_entity.pdbx_description
1 polymer ?
#
loop_
_entity_poly.entity_id
_entity_poly.type
_entity_poly.pdbx_seq_one_letter_code
_entity_poly.pdbx_strand_id
1 'polypeptide(L)'
;MVNFLAKYIMDIMIMVAAAGFVFGFVTCLTICFREKGHKSRMTDYFYNIFLVCEEILPLLGTLGTVVGLLQIKDDTASLQAGFVTALDTTLCGLFFCIILKVLDALIIRGIFELKDKEWSRKHQDTKNEEQ
;
A
#
# COMPACT_ATOMS: atom_id res chain seq x y z
N MET A 1 1.15 0.21 -36.46
CA MET A 1 -0.17 0.49 -35.85
C MET A 1 -0.55 -0.56 -34.80
N VAL A 2 -0.42 -1.87 -35.10
CA VAL A 2 -0.75 -2.98 -34.17
C VAL A 2 0.06 -2.95 -32.86
N ASN A 3 1.36 -2.61 -32.91
CA ASN A 3 2.21 -2.55 -31.72
C ASN A 3 1.84 -1.42 -30.73
N PHE A 4 1.25 -0.34 -31.22
CA PHE A 4 0.82 0.78 -30.37
C PHE A 4 -0.50 0.45 -29.66
N LEU A 5 -1.39 -0.25 -30.37
CA LEU A 5 -2.64 -0.77 -29.83
C LEU A 5 -2.39 -1.84 -28.75
N ALA A 6 -1.45 -2.75 -29.00
CA ALA A 6 -1.09 -3.81 -28.05
C ALA A 6 -0.45 -3.24 -26.77
N LYS A 7 0.39 -2.20 -26.89
CA LYS A 7 0.99 -1.51 -25.73
C LYS A 7 -0.08 -0.80 -24.90
N TYR A 8 -1.00 -0.09 -25.54
CA TYR A 8 -2.11 0.60 -24.88
C TYR A 8 -3.08 -0.37 -24.18
N ILE A 9 -3.35 -1.53 -24.78
CA ILE A 9 -4.16 -2.58 -24.15
C ILE A 9 -3.46 -3.16 -22.91
N MET A 10 -2.15 -3.39 -22.97
CA MET A 10 -1.37 -3.89 -21.82
C MET A 10 -1.33 -2.86 -20.68
N ASP A 11 -1.15 -1.58 -20.98
CA ASP A 11 -1.21 -0.49 -19.98
C ASP A 11 -2.60 -0.41 -19.32
N ILE A 12 -3.68 -0.54 -20.11
CA ILE A 12 -5.05 -0.63 -19.58
C ILE A 12 -5.22 -1.87 -18.71
N MET A 13 -4.70 -3.03 -19.11
CA MET A 13 -4.80 -4.26 -18.31
C MET A 13 -4.01 -4.14 -17.00
N ILE A 14 -2.84 -3.52 -17.01
CA ILE A 14 -2.05 -3.23 -15.80
C ILE A 14 -2.80 -2.26 -14.91
N MET A 15 -3.37 -1.20 -15.46
CA MET A 15 -4.11 -0.20 -14.69
C MET A 15 -5.41 -0.78 -14.10
N VAL A 16 -6.12 -1.64 -14.84
CA VAL A 16 -7.33 -2.33 -14.37
C VAL A 16 -7.00 -3.44 -13.36
N ALA A 17 -5.92 -4.18 -13.57
CA ALA A 17 -5.44 -5.19 -12.62
C ALA A 17 -4.93 -4.55 -11.34
N ALA A 18 -4.19 -3.44 -11.43
CA ALA A 18 -3.78 -2.63 -10.29
C ALA A 18 -5.02 -2.06 -9.60
N ALA A 19 -5.94 -1.43 -10.31
CA ALA A 19 -7.18 -0.91 -9.72
C ALA A 19 -7.99 -2.02 -9.04
N GLY A 20 -8.09 -3.21 -9.64
CA GLY A 20 -8.78 -4.37 -9.07
C GLY A 20 -8.04 -4.99 -7.87
N PHE A 21 -6.70 -5.00 -7.87
CA PHE A 21 -5.89 -5.46 -6.74
C PHE A 21 -5.93 -4.44 -5.61
N VAL A 22 -5.93 -3.14 -5.90
CA VAL A 22 -6.10 -2.06 -4.92
C VAL A 22 -7.51 -2.08 -4.36
N PHE A 23 -8.56 -2.18 -5.20
CA PHE A 23 -9.94 -2.30 -4.72
C PHE A 23 -10.13 -3.60 -3.93
N GLY A 24 -9.57 -4.72 -4.39
CA GLY A 24 -9.63 -6.00 -3.71
C GLY A 24 -8.89 -5.98 -2.38
N PHE A 25 -7.69 -5.40 -2.32
CA PHE A 25 -6.89 -5.26 -1.12
C PHE A 25 -7.48 -4.25 -0.15
N VAL A 26 -7.98 -3.10 -0.62
CA VAL A 26 -8.68 -2.09 0.20
C VAL A 26 -10.03 -2.61 0.68
N THR A 27 -10.79 -3.32 -0.14
CA THR A 27 -12.07 -3.93 0.26
C THR A 27 -11.82 -5.08 1.23
N CYS A 28 -10.82 -5.93 0.98
CA CYS A 28 -10.43 -7.00 1.90
C CYS A 28 -9.89 -6.43 3.22
N LEU A 29 -9.09 -5.35 3.19
CA LEU A 29 -8.64 -4.64 4.38
C LEU A 29 -9.79 -3.98 5.12
N THR A 30 -10.73 -3.33 4.42
CA THR A 30 -11.91 -2.69 5.03
C THR A 30 -12.86 -3.72 5.63
N ILE A 31 -13.01 -4.90 5.01
CA ILE A 31 -13.80 -6.02 5.54
C ILE A 31 -13.09 -6.63 6.77
N CYS A 32 -11.78 -6.90 6.68
CA CYS A 32 -10.98 -7.37 7.80
C CYS A 32 -10.95 -6.37 8.96
N PHE A 33 -10.96 -5.06 8.68
CA PHE A 33 -11.03 -4.00 9.70
C PHE A 33 -12.42 -3.86 10.31
N ARG A 34 -13.48 -3.99 9.51
CA ARG A 34 -14.86 -3.87 9.98
C ARG A 34 -15.25 -5.00 10.93
N GLU A 35 -14.58 -6.15 10.87
CA GLU A 35 -14.91 -7.30 11.71
C GLU A 35 -14.15 -7.37 13.04
N LYS A 36 -13.02 -6.66 13.22
CA LYS A 36 -12.21 -6.80 14.45
C LYS A 36 -12.35 -5.66 15.45
N GLY A 37 -13.51 -5.68 16.10
CA GLY A 37 -13.66 -5.28 17.51
C GLY A 37 -13.25 -6.38 18.50
N HIS A 38 -12.35 -7.30 18.14
CA HIS A 38 -11.90 -8.36 19.07
C HIS A 38 -10.42 -8.71 18.90
N LYS A 39 -9.65 -8.20 19.87
CA LYS A 39 -8.41 -8.70 20.50
C LYS A 39 -7.73 -9.91 19.83
N SER A 40 -6.44 -9.77 19.48
CA SER A 40 -5.37 -10.75 19.73
C SER A 40 -4.26 -10.61 18.67
N ARG A 41 -3.05 -10.24 19.13
CA ARG A 41 -1.65 -10.32 18.59
C ARG A 41 -1.38 -10.47 17.09
N MET A 42 -2.22 -11.16 16.34
CA MET A 42 -2.09 -11.36 14.89
C MET A 42 -2.28 -10.05 14.13
N THR A 43 -3.18 -9.17 14.57
CA THR A 43 -3.39 -7.87 13.93
C THR A 43 -2.14 -7.00 13.97
N ASP A 44 -1.40 -7.00 15.09
CA ASP A 44 -0.14 -6.25 15.22
C ASP A 44 0.97 -6.79 14.30
N TYR A 45 0.96 -8.10 14.04
CA TYR A 45 1.91 -8.74 13.13
C TYR A 45 1.60 -8.43 11.67
N PHE A 46 0.32 -8.53 11.27
CA PHE A 46 -0.12 -8.13 9.93
C PHE A 46 0.07 -6.63 9.69
N TYR A 47 -0.15 -5.80 10.71
CA TYR A 47 0.08 -4.36 10.65
C TYR A 47 1.57 -4.03 10.47
N ASN A 48 2.48 -4.67 11.20
CA ASN A 48 3.92 -4.51 10.99
C ASN A 48 4.36 -4.95 9.58
N ILE A 49 3.86 -6.08 9.10
CA ILE A 49 4.15 -6.55 7.73
C ILE A 49 3.64 -5.53 6.70
N PHE A 50 2.44 -4.98 6.91
CA PHE A 50 1.88 -3.95 6.05
C PHE A 50 2.75 -2.69 6.00
N LEU A 51 3.24 -2.23 7.15
CA LEU A 51 4.14 -1.09 7.28
C LEU A 51 5.45 -1.31 6.50
N VAL A 52 6.04 -2.50 6.65
CA VAL A 52 7.24 -2.90 5.92
C VAL A 52 6.98 -2.99 4.41
N CYS A 53 5.82 -3.49 3.99
CA CYS A 53 5.44 -3.52 2.58
C CYS A 53 5.24 -2.11 2.01
N GLU A 54 4.65 -1.17 2.77
CA GLU A 54 4.51 0.23 2.35
C GLU A 54 5.87 0.87 2.06
N GLU A 55 6.89 0.59 2.86
CA GLU A 55 8.26 1.11 2.65
C GLU A 55 8.98 0.46 1.47
N ILE A 56 8.76 -0.85 1.24
CA ILE A 56 9.44 -1.58 0.16
C ILE A 56 8.84 -1.26 -1.23
N LEU A 57 7.56 -0.88 -1.31
CA LEU A 57 6.88 -0.59 -2.58
C LEU A 57 7.53 0.55 -3.40
N PRO A 58 7.84 1.73 -2.81
CA PRO A 58 8.63 2.76 -3.46
C PRO A 58 10.03 2.27 -3.90
N LEU A 59 10.71 1.49 -3.05
CA LEU A 59 12.02 0.90 -3.41
C LEU A 59 11.89 -0.03 -4.62
N LEU A 60 10.84 -0.86 -4.68
CA LEU A 60 10.55 -1.73 -5.81
C LEU A 60 10.30 -0.92 -7.10
N GLY A 61 9.59 0.21 -7.01
CA GLY A 61 9.41 1.16 -8.11
C GLY A 61 10.74 1.69 -8.64
N THR A 62 11.63 2.11 -7.74
CA THR A 62 12.99 2.55 -8.14
C THR A 62 13.81 1.43 -8.76
N LEU A 63 13.69 0.17 -8.29
CA LEU A 63 14.34 -0.98 -8.92
C LEU A 63 13.79 -1.23 -10.34
N GLY A 64 12.49 -1.01 -10.57
CA GLY A 64 11.88 -1.03 -11.90
C GLY A 64 12.54 -0.05 -12.86
N THR A 65 12.91 1.15 -12.37
CA THR A 65 13.69 2.11 -13.18
C THR A 65 15.08 1.62 -13.52
N VAL A 66 15.80 1.04 -12.54
CA VAL A 66 17.15 0.53 -12.75
C VAL A 66 17.14 -0.62 -13.75
N VAL A 67 16.16 -1.52 -13.67
CA VAL A 67 16.01 -2.62 -14.63
C VAL A 67 15.64 -2.10 -16.02
N GLY A 68 14.75 -1.11 -16.12
CA GLY A 68 14.41 -0.45 -17.39
C GLY A 68 15.60 0.25 -18.04
N LEU A 69 16.51 0.80 -17.23
CA LEU A 69 17.77 1.39 -17.69
C LEU A 69 18.81 0.33 -18.10
N LEU A 70 18.90 -0.80 -17.40
CA LEU A 70 19.84 -1.88 -17.72
C LEU A 70 19.47 -2.64 -19.01
N GLN A 71 18.22 -2.58 -19.46
CA GLN A 71 17.77 -3.24 -20.70
C GLN A 71 18.06 -2.44 -21.97
N ILE A 72 18.67 -1.27 -21.84
CA ILE A 72 19.05 -0.41 -22.97
C ILE A 72 20.20 -1.07 -23.75
N LYS A 73 19.93 -1.49 -25.00
CA LYS A 73 20.95 -1.85 -25.99
C LYS A 73 20.83 -0.89 -27.18
N ASP A 74 21.82 0.00 -27.32
CA ASP A 74 22.24 0.89 -28.44
C ASP A 74 21.21 1.46 -29.46
N ASP A 75 19.92 1.27 -29.28
CA ASP A 75 18.87 1.71 -30.20
C ASP A 75 17.99 2.80 -29.54
N THR A 76 17.81 3.92 -30.23
CA THR A 76 17.10 5.09 -29.69
C THR A 76 15.60 4.83 -29.47
N ALA A 77 15.02 3.88 -30.20
CA ALA A 77 13.63 3.47 -30.02
C ALA A 77 13.42 2.55 -28.79
N SER A 78 14.41 1.69 -28.48
CA SER A 78 14.37 0.83 -27.29
C SER A 78 14.63 1.64 -26.01
N LEU A 79 15.43 2.70 -26.11
CA LEU A 79 15.63 3.71 -25.07
C LEU A 79 14.31 4.32 -24.59
N GLN A 80 13.55 4.94 -25.50
CA GLN A 80 12.29 5.61 -25.13
C GLN A 80 11.27 4.62 -24.55
N ALA A 81 11.23 3.39 -25.06
CA ALA A 81 10.34 2.35 -24.56
C ALA A 81 10.70 1.91 -23.13
N GLY A 82 11.98 1.71 -22.82
CA GLY A 82 12.45 1.33 -21.48
C GLY A 82 12.19 2.42 -20.44
N PHE A 83 12.42 3.70 -20.79
CA PHE A 83 12.14 4.84 -19.92
C PHE A 83 10.64 4.98 -19.60
N VAL A 84 9.77 4.83 -20.59
CA VAL A 84 8.32 4.94 -20.38
C VAL A 84 7.83 3.83 -19.45
N THR A 85 8.29 2.59 -19.65
CA THR A 85 7.93 1.46 -18.77
C THR A 85 8.48 1.64 -17.35
N ALA A 86 9.71 2.13 -17.21
CA ALA A 86 10.31 2.45 -15.91
C ALA A 86 9.53 3.53 -15.14
N LEU A 87 9.13 4.60 -15.84
CA LEU A 87 8.35 5.68 -15.26
C LEU A 87 6.96 5.21 -14.84
N ASP A 88 6.30 4.41 -15.67
CA ASP A 88 4.94 3.93 -15.39
C ASP A 88 4.90 3.00 -14.16
N THR A 89 5.86 2.08 -14.05
CA THR A 89 6.00 1.21 -12.87
C THR A 89 6.29 1.99 -11.58
N THR A 90 7.08 3.08 -11.66
CA THR A 90 7.35 3.96 -10.52
C THR A 90 6.12 4.75 -10.11
N LEU A 91 5.39 5.28 -11.08
CA LEU A 91 4.19 6.09 -10.85
C LEU A 91 3.09 5.23 -10.20
N CYS A 92 2.95 3.98 -10.65
CA CYS A 92 2.02 3.02 -10.05
C CYS A 92 2.43 2.62 -8.62
N GLY A 93 3.73 2.38 -8.37
CA GLY A 93 4.25 2.07 -7.03
C GLY A 93 4.09 3.23 -6.03
N LEU A 94 4.37 4.46 -6.48
CA LEU A 94 4.19 5.68 -5.68
C LEU A 94 2.72 5.94 -5.37
N PHE A 95 1.85 5.83 -6.38
CA PHE A 95 0.42 6.04 -6.21
C PHE A 95 -0.18 5.09 -5.19
N PHE A 96 0.22 3.81 -5.23
CA PHE A 96 -0.22 2.83 -4.24
C PHE A 96 0.34 3.13 -2.84
N CYS A 97 1.62 3.51 -2.72
CA CYS A 97 2.22 3.90 -1.43
C CYS A 97 1.47 5.05 -0.75
N ILE A 98 1.08 6.09 -1.50
CA ILE A 98 0.34 7.23 -0.95
C ILE A 98 -1.02 6.78 -0.38
N ILE A 99 -1.74 5.91 -1.09
CA ILE A 99 -3.04 5.38 -0.63
C ILE A 99 -2.88 4.58 0.67
N LEU A 100 -1.89 3.67 0.72
CA LEU A 100 -1.61 2.87 1.91
C LEU A 100 -1.27 3.73 3.13
N LYS A 101 -0.48 4.78 2.93
CA LYS A 101 -0.07 5.73 3.98
C LYS A 101 -1.25 6.52 4.55
N VAL A 102 -2.20 6.92 3.71
CA VAL A 102 -3.43 7.59 4.15
C VAL A 102 -4.30 6.63 4.95
N LEU A 103 -4.37 5.35 4.55
CA LEU A 103 -5.12 4.34 5.27
C LEU A 103 -4.49 4.01 6.63
N ASP A 104 -3.16 3.90 6.68
CA ASP A 104 -2.39 3.75 7.92
C ASP A 104 -2.67 4.89 8.92
N ALA A 105 -2.64 6.14 8.45
CA ALA A 105 -2.94 7.31 9.27
C ALA A 105 -4.36 7.28 9.87
N LEU A 106 -5.35 6.73 9.16
CA LEU A 106 -6.71 6.55 9.68
C LEU A 106 -6.78 5.44 10.72
N ILE A 107 -6.04 4.35 10.53
CA ILE A 107 -5.97 3.22 11.46
C ILE A 107 -5.37 3.68 12.81
N ILE A 108 -4.25 4.41 12.78
CA ILE A 108 -3.58 4.92 13.98
C ILE A 108 -4.53 5.81 14.81
N ARG A 109 -5.34 6.64 14.14
CA ARG A 109 -6.34 7.48 14.83
C ARG A 109 -7.38 6.64 15.58
N GLY A 110 -7.89 5.58 14.94
CA GLY A 110 -8.84 4.67 15.59
C GLY A 110 -8.24 3.93 16.78
N ILE A 111 -6.99 3.47 16.68
CA ILE A 111 -6.28 2.78 17.77
C ILE A 111 -6.04 3.73 18.96
N PHE A 112 -5.66 4.98 18.68
CA PHE A 112 -5.38 5.97 19.72
C PHE A 112 -6.61 6.28 20.57
N GLU A 113 -7.79 6.43 19.95
CA GLU A 113 -9.04 6.67 20.68
C GLU A 113 -9.45 5.50 21.59
N LEU A 114 -9.20 4.25 21.18
CA LEU A 114 -9.51 3.08 22.01
C LEU A 114 -8.58 2.97 23.21
N LYS A 115 -7.29 3.29 23.00
CA LYS A 115 -6.28 3.24 24.06
C LYS A 115 -6.54 4.29 25.16
N ASP A 116 -7.03 5.47 24.77
CA ASP A 116 -7.40 6.53 25.71
C ASP A 116 -8.58 6.10 26.61
N LYS A 117 -9.62 5.51 26.01
CA LYS A 117 -10.78 4.97 26.75
C LYS A 117 -10.42 3.85 27.72
N GLU A 118 -9.49 2.97 27.35
CA GLU A 118 -8.99 1.94 28.27
C GLU A 118 -8.20 2.54 29.44
N TRP A 119 -7.37 3.55 29.19
CA TRP A 119 -6.57 4.20 30.24
C TRP A 119 -7.45 4.94 31.26
N SER A 120 -8.51 5.62 30.81
CA SER A 120 -9.49 6.26 31.71
C SER A 120 -10.25 5.25 32.58
N ARG A 121 -10.66 4.10 32.03
CA ARG A 121 -11.31 3.05 32.84
C ARG A 121 -10.40 2.52 33.94
N LYS A 122 -9.13 2.26 33.61
CA LYS A 122 -8.17 1.71 34.57
C LYS A 122 -7.89 2.66 35.74
N HIS A 123 -7.87 3.98 35.49
CA HIS A 123 -7.72 4.99 36.55
C HIS A 123 -8.96 5.16 37.41
N GLN A 124 -10.13 4.79 36.91
CA GLN A 124 -11.37 4.83 37.67
C GLN A 124 -11.50 3.62 38.60
N ASP A 125 -11.04 2.45 38.19
CA ASP A 125 -11.00 1.25 39.04
C ASP A 125 -10.04 1.43 40.24
N THR A 126 -8.85 2.02 40.03
CA THR A 126 -7.89 2.25 41.13
C THR A 126 -8.42 3.23 42.18
N LYS A 127 -9.22 4.23 41.80
CA LYS A 127 -9.85 5.15 42.77
C LYS A 127 -10.96 4.50 43.59
N ASN A 128 -11.63 3.49 43.06
CA ASN A 128 -12.70 2.78 43.76
C ASN A 128 -12.18 1.73 44.75
N GLU A 129 -10.93 1.27 44.60
CA GLU A 129 -10.29 0.35 45.54
C GLU A 129 -9.66 1.06 46.75
N GLU A 130 -9.45 2.38 46.66
CA GLU A 130 -8.88 3.21 47.73
C GLU A 130 -9.95 3.87 48.63
N GLN A 131 -11.25 3.65 48.37
CA GLN A 131 -12.37 4.12 49.19
C GLN A 131 -13.05 2.99 49.96
#